data_AF-A0AAU6IP11-F1
#
_entry.id   AF-A0AAU6IP11-F1
#
_cell.length_a   1.000
_cell.length_b   1.000
_cell.length_c   1.000
_cell.angle_alpha   90.00
_cell.angle_beta   90.00
_cell.angle_gamma   90.00
#
_symmetry.space_group_name_H-M   'P 1'
#
loop_
_entity.id
_entity.type
_entity.pdbx_description
1 polymer ?
#
loop_
_entity_poly.entity_id
_entity_poly.type
_entity_poly.pdbx_seq_one_letter_code
_entity_poly.pdbx_strand_id
1 'polypeptide(L)'
;MDFGRQLTTLPGWRQFVGACLSQPMAVLTKAEYDALEAEGRDAYDDDRLDHHARLQVVATSTVRSTVTCGRRLIILNRGAISARRGLMVSGPANTGKTIALTQLGLAHELQDRRRHPGGDDRIPVVYITVPPAATPRMIAAEFARFLGLPVLRSSNITDLTEAVVGVCTKARTGLILVDEIHNISLMTRHGAEASDTLKYFSERIPATFAYAGIDIEDGSLLSGTRGDQIAARFTPMATHPFPYNTEWKALVAQMEANLVLHEHRPGTLTRLDRFIHTRTGGMIGTLSHQVRGAAVDAILGRTEKINKAGLLAVDLDIASRRKRPDVDR
;
A
#
# COMPACT_ATOMS: atom_id res chain seq x y z
N MET A 1 0.94 15.00 -19.17
CA MET A 1 1.02 15.11 -17.71
C MET A 1 -0.03 14.19 -17.11
N ASP A 2 0.38 12.98 -16.72
CA ASP A 2 -0.53 11.91 -16.31
C ASP A 2 -0.81 12.02 -14.80
N PHE A 3 -1.84 12.79 -14.42
CA PHE A 3 -2.22 13.06 -13.03
C PHE A 3 -2.94 11.87 -12.33
N GLY A 4 -2.78 10.63 -12.82
CA GLY A 4 -3.60 9.47 -12.44
C GLY A 4 -3.07 8.55 -11.33
N ARG A 5 -1.86 8.76 -10.78
CA ARG A 5 -1.22 7.77 -9.87
C ARG A 5 -1.70 7.81 -8.40
N GLN A 6 -2.89 8.33 -8.11
CA GLN A 6 -3.43 8.39 -6.74
C GLN A 6 -4.39 7.25 -6.45
N LEU A 7 -3.98 6.30 -5.60
CA LEU A 7 -4.82 5.19 -5.12
C LEU A 7 -6.13 5.64 -4.44
N THR A 8 -6.16 6.87 -3.95
CA THR A 8 -7.30 7.50 -3.27
C THR A 8 -8.35 8.07 -4.24
N THR A 9 -8.30 7.68 -5.51
CA THR A 9 -9.29 8.03 -6.54
C THR A 9 -9.72 6.77 -7.26
N LEU A 10 -10.98 6.66 -7.67
CA LEU A 10 -11.47 5.50 -8.42
C LEU A 10 -10.68 5.28 -9.73
N PRO A 11 -10.39 6.30 -10.56
CA PRO A 11 -9.54 6.11 -11.74
C PRO A 11 -8.14 5.61 -11.37
N GLY A 12 -7.50 6.18 -10.35
CA GLY A 12 -6.17 5.73 -9.92
C GLY A 12 -6.16 4.32 -9.33
N TRP A 13 -7.20 3.91 -8.61
CA TRP A 13 -7.38 2.53 -8.16
C TRP A 13 -7.55 1.57 -9.35
N ARG A 14 -8.38 1.92 -10.34
CA ARG A 14 -8.56 1.12 -11.56
C ARG A 14 -7.27 1.01 -12.36
N GLN A 15 -6.49 2.09 -12.46
CA GLN A 15 -5.16 2.08 -13.09
C GLN A 15 -4.19 1.18 -12.35
N PHE A 16 -4.17 1.22 -11.01
CA PHE A 16 -3.36 0.31 -10.19
C PHE A 16 -3.71 -1.16 -10.46
N VAL A 17 -5.00 -1.50 -10.47
CA VAL A 17 -5.47 -2.86 -10.78
C VAL A 17 -5.08 -3.26 -12.20
N GLY A 18 -5.25 -2.36 -13.17
CA GLY A 18 -4.83 -2.56 -14.56
C GLY A 18 -3.34 -2.84 -14.68
N ALA A 19 -2.50 -2.04 -14.02
CA ALA A 19 -1.04 -2.20 -14.01
C ALA A 19 -0.61 -3.53 -13.38
N CYS A 20 -1.31 -4.02 -12.35
CA CYS A 20 -1.05 -5.35 -11.79
C CYS A 20 -1.47 -6.51 -12.69
N LEU A 21 -2.35 -6.26 -13.68
CA LEU A 21 -2.77 -7.25 -14.68
C LEU A 21 -2.00 -7.12 -16.01
N SER A 22 -1.32 -6.00 -16.23
CA SER A 22 -0.50 -5.78 -17.42
C SER A 22 0.63 -6.80 -17.52
N GLN A 23 1.04 -7.10 -18.75
CA GLN A 23 2.19 -7.96 -18.98
C GLN A 23 3.46 -7.32 -18.40
N PRO A 24 4.41 -8.12 -17.87
CA PRO A 24 5.72 -7.62 -17.50
C PRO A 24 6.37 -6.88 -18.67
N MET A 25 7.17 -5.86 -18.37
CA MET A 25 7.93 -5.14 -19.38
C MET A 25 8.78 -6.12 -20.20
N ALA A 26 8.75 -5.99 -21.52
CA ALA A 26 9.59 -6.80 -22.40
C ALA A 26 11.06 -6.44 -22.13
N VAL A 27 11.85 -7.44 -21.73
CA VAL A 27 13.28 -7.26 -21.48
C VAL A 27 14.03 -7.59 -22.76
N LEU A 28 14.70 -6.58 -23.33
CA LEU A 28 15.58 -6.78 -24.47
C LEU A 28 16.86 -7.49 -24.00
N THR A 29 17.37 -8.37 -24.84
CA THR A 29 18.73 -8.88 -24.70
C THR A 29 19.74 -7.75 -24.93
N LYS A 30 20.96 -7.92 -24.43
CA LYS A 30 22.02 -6.92 -24.63
C LYS A 30 22.29 -6.66 -26.11
N ALA A 31 22.25 -7.70 -26.95
CA ALA A 31 22.42 -7.59 -28.40
C ALA A 31 21.28 -6.78 -29.06
N GLU A 32 20.03 -6.99 -28.63
CA GLU A 32 18.88 -6.22 -29.13
C GLU A 32 18.97 -4.75 -28.71
N TYR A 33 19.32 -4.48 -27.44
CA TYR A 33 19.54 -3.13 -26.95
C TYR A 33 20.67 -2.42 -27.71
N ASP A 34 21.79 -3.10 -27.95
CA ASP A 34 22.92 -2.56 -28.69
C ASP A 34 22.60 -2.39 -30.20
N ALA A 35 21.59 -3.10 -30.72
CA ALA A 35 21.09 -2.93 -32.08
C ALA A 35 20.10 -1.76 -32.24
N LEU A 36 19.52 -1.25 -31.15
CA LEU A 36 18.63 -0.10 -31.19
C LEU A 36 19.38 1.18 -31.59
N GLU A 37 18.69 2.03 -32.34
CA GLU A 37 19.08 3.42 -32.58
C GLU A 37 18.96 4.24 -31.28
N ALA A 38 19.61 5.41 -31.24
CA ALA A 38 19.70 6.23 -30.02
C ALA A 38 18.31 6.56 -29.42
N GLU A 39 17.36 6.97 -30.24
CA GLU A 39 15.99 7.29 -29.80
C GLU A 39 15.26 6.06 -29.22
N GLY A 40 15.47 4.88 -29.82
CA GLY A 40 14.91 3.63 -29.32
C GLY A 40 15.53 3.19 -27.98
N ARG A 41 16.83 3.45 -27.78
CA ARG A 41 17.49 3.20 -26.50
C ARG A 41 16.97 4.12 -25.40
N ASP A 42 16.82 5.40 -25.70
CA ASP A 42 16.31 6.38 -24.74
C ASP A 42 14.87 6.03 -24.31
N ALA A 43 13.99 5.68 -25.26
CA ALA A 43 12.63 5.24 -24.94
C ALA A 43 12.61 3.95 -24.09
N TYR A 44 13.47 2.99 -24.41
CA TYR A 44 13.58 1.75 -23.64
C TYR A 44 14.14 1.98 -22.23
N ASP A 45 15.13 2.85 -22.08
CA ASP A 45 15.70 3.20 -20.78
C ASP A 45 14.70 4.02 -19.94
N ASP A 46 13.88 4.88 -20.55
CA ASP A 46 12.77 5.55 -19.89
C ASP A 46 11.74 4.54 -19.37
N ASP A 47 11.35 3.54 -20.16
CA ASP A 47 10.46 2.46 -19.71
C ASP A 47 11.05 1.68 -18.52
N ARG A 48 12.36 1.39 -18.55
CA ARG A 48 13.08 0.73 -17.46
C ARG A 48 13.12 1.60 -16.20
N LEU A 49 13.41 2.88 -16.34
CA LEU A 49 13.38 3.84 -15.22
C LEU A 49 11.99 3.88 -14.62
N ASP A 50 10.95 3.92 -15.44
CA ASP A 50 9.56 3.97 -15.01
C ASP A 50 9.12 2.64 -14.36
N HIS A 51 9.66 1.49 -14.78
CA HIS A 51 9.53 0.18 -14.14
C HIS A 51 10.18 0.14 -12.75
N HIS A 52 11.44 0.60 -12.62
CA HIS A 52 12.16 0.63 -11.34
C HIS A 52 11.64 1.74 -10.40
N ALA A 53 11.04 2.80 -10.95
CA ALA A 53 10.36 3.84 -10.20
C ALA A 53 9.00 3.39 -9.65
N ARG A 54 8.47 2.22 -10.04
CA ARG A 54 7.24 1.66 -9.44
C ARG A 54 7.57 0.82 -8.21
N LEU A 55 6.68 0.88 -7.22
CA LEU A 55 6.77 -0.01 -6.07
C LEU A 55 6.38 -1.42 -6.50
N GLN A 56 7.35 -2.33 -6.55
CA GLN A 56 7.06 -3.72 -6.83
C GLN A 56 6.51 -4.42 -5.61
N VAL A 57 5.34 -5.03 -5.78
CA VAL A 57 4.67 -5.73 -4.70
C VAL A 57 5.24 -7.13 -4.58
N VAL A 58 5.92 -7.38 -3.46
CA VAL A 58 6.44 -8.69 -3.13
C VAL A 58 5.47 -9.43 -2.21
N ALA A 59 5.15 -10.69 -2.53
CA ALA A 59 4.22 -11.51 -1.78
C ALA A 59 4.84 -12.06 -0.48
N THR A 60 4.95 -11.21 0.54
CA THR A 60 5.50 -11.56 1.86
C THR A 60 4.51 -12.39 2.70
N SER A 61 4.98 -13.03 3.78
CA SER A 61 4.08 -13.74 4.71
C SER A 61 3.02 -12.80 5.29
N THR A 62 3.41 -11.60 5.70
CA THR A 62 2.50 -10.56 6.22
C THR A 62 1.41 -10.20 5.21
N VAL A 63 1.76 -9.98 3.95
CA VAL A 63 0.79 -9.71 2.88
C VAL A 63 -0.15 -10.90 2.69
N ARG A 64 0.38 -12.12 2.60
CA ARG A 64 -0.43 -13.34 2.44
C ARG A 64 -1.39 -13.56 3.61
N SER A 65 -0.92 -13.40 4.85
CA SER A 65 -1.74 -13.51 6.06
C SER A 65 -2.82 -12.44 6.10
N THR A 66 -2.49 -11.19 5.75
CA THR A 66 -3.46 -10.08 5.65
C THR A 66 -4.54 -10.37 4.62
N VAL A 67 -4.15 -10.79 3.41
CA VAL A 67 -5.10 -11.16 2.35
C VAL A 67 -5.99 -12.33 2.78
N THR A 68 -5.41 -13.34 3.44
CA THR A 68 -6.14 -14.53 3.90
C THR A 68 -7.14 -14.19 5.01
N CYS A 69 -6.71 -13.42 6.01
CA CYS A 69 -7.56 -12.97 7.10
C CYS A 69 -8.66 -12.02 6.60
N GLY A 70 -8.30 -11.03 5.78
CA GLY A 70 -9.26 -10.10 5.18
C GLY A 70 -10.30 -10.81 4.31
N ARG A 71 -9.90 -11.77 3.46
CA ARG A 71 -10.85 -12.60 2.69
C ARG A 71 -11.80 -13.38 3.59
N ARG A 72 -11.31 -13.96 4.69
CA ARG A 72 -12.15 -14.66 5.67
C ARG A 72 -13.20 -13.72 6.26
N LEU A 73 -12.79 -12.53 6.69
CA LEU A 73 -13.69 -11.51 7.25
C LEU A 73 -14.75 -11.05 6.23
N ILE A 74 -14.34 -10.79 4.99
CA ILE A 74 -15.26 -10.43 3.90
C ILE A 74 -16.32 -11.51 3.69
N ILE A 75 -15.95 -12.80 3.74
CA ILE A 75 -16.88 -13.91 3.59
C ILE A 75 -17.82 -14.00 4.78
N LEU A 76 -17.29 -13.93 6.01
CA LEU A 76 -18.09 -13.99 7.24
C LEU A 76 -19.10 -12.83 7.33
N ASN A 77 -18.72 -11.65 6.87
CA ASN A 77 -19.56 -10.46 6.88
C ASN A 77 -20.71 -10.50 5.86
N ARG A 78 -20.76 -11.47 4.92
CA ARG A 78 -21.87 -11.59 3.96
C ARG A 78 -23.22 -11.87 4.62
N GLY A 79 -23.21 -12.63 5.73
CA GLY A 79 -24.41 -12.92 6.51
C GLY A 79 -24.68 -11.91 7.63
N ALA A 80 -23.78 -10.95 7.85
CA ALA A 80 -23.90 -9.99 8.93
C ALA A 80 -24.77 -8.80 8.50
N ILE A 81 -25.92 -8.65 9.17
CA ILE A 81 -26.82 -7.50 9.00
C ILE A 81 -26.24 -6.26 9.71
N SER A 82 -25.61 -6.46 10.87
CA SER A 82 -24.99 -5.44 11.72
C SER A 82 -23.70 -5.99 12.36
N ALA A 83 -22.90 -5.12 12.98
CA ALA A 83 -21.68 -5.46 13.72
C ALA A 83 -20.64 -6.28 12.90
N ARG A 84 -20.43 -5.88 11.64
CA ARG A 84 -19.41 -6.48 10.77
C ARG A 84 -18.03 -6.39 11.41
N ARG A 85 -17.27 -7.49 11.33
CA ARG A 85 -15.90 -7.52 11.85
C ARG A 85 -14.94 -6.87 10.86
N GLY A 86 -13.99 -6.11 11.36
CA GLY A 86 -12.99 -5.42 10.56
C GLY A 86 -11.60 -6.06 10.67
N LEU A 87 -10.68 -5.61 9.82
CA LEU A 87 -9.27 -5.97 9.86
C LEU A 87 -8.45 -4.75 10.28
N MET A 88 -7.44 -4.92 11.13
CA MET A 88 -6.57 -3.83 11.54
C MET A 88 -5.12 -4.22 11.37
N VAL A 89 -4.40 -3.50 10.50
CA VAL A 89 -3.01 -3.75 10.15
C VAL A 89 -2.14 -2.71 10.86
N SER A 90 -1.45 -3.14 11.91
CA SER A 90 -0.64 -2.27 12.77
C SER A 90 0.86 -2.53 12.60
N GLY A 91 1.70 -1.55 12.90
CA GLY A 91 3.14 -1.72 13.01
C GLY A 91 3.94 -0.48 12.60
N PRO A 92 5.27 -0.48 12.78
CA PRO A 92 6.12 0.69 12.52
C PRO A 92 6.00 1.24 11.09
N ALA A 93 6.37 2.50 10.86
CA ALA A 93 6.51 3.05 9.50
C ALA A 93 7.43 2.16 8.65
N ASN A 94 7.20 1.99 7.36
CA ASN A 94 8.02 1.18 6.42
C ASN A 94 7.99 -0.36 6.60
N THR A 95 7.00 -0.93 7.30
CA THR A 95 6.79 -2.39 7.41
C THR A 95 5.86 -2.98 6.33
N GLY A 96 5.36 -2.17 5.39
CA GLY A 96 4.55 -2.65 4.26
C GLY A 96 3.04 -2.74 4.54
N LYS A 97 2.52 -1.99 5.52
CA LYS A 97 1.07 -1.93 5.83
C LYS A 97 0.21 -1.54 4.63
N THR A 98 0.56 -0.44 3.95
CA THR A 98 -0.12 0.01 2.72
C THR A 98 -0.09 -1.05 1.63
N ILE A 99 1.02 -1.78 1.49
CA ILE A 99 1.13 -2.90 0.54
C ILE A 99 0.16 -4.02 0.94
N ALA A 100 0.09 -4.37 2.22
CA ALA A 100 -0.81 -5.39 2.71
C ALA A 100 -2.30 -5.04 2.47
N LEU A 101 -2.71 -3.79 2.72
CA LEU A 101 -4.07 -3.31 2.42
C LEU A 101 -4.36 -3.31 0.92
N THR A 102 -3.50 -2.72 0.11
CA THR A 102 -3.70 -2.62 -1.35
C THR A 102 -3.74 -4.00 -2.00
N GLN A 103 -2.96 -4.95 -1.52
CA GLN A 103 -3.02 -6.34 -1.98
C GLN A 103 -4.30 -7.06 -1.55
N LEU A 104 -4.82 -6.80 -0.34
CA LEU A 104 -6.15 -7.27 0.05
C LEU A 104 -7.23 -6.68 -0.87
N GLY A 105 -7.15 -5.40 -1.18
CA GLY A 105 -8.03 -4.73 -2.14
C GLY A 105 -7.97 -5.35 -3.53
N LEU A 106 -6.77 -5.46 -4.11
CA LEU A 106 -6.55 -6.08 -5.41
C LEU A 106 -7.12 -7.51 -5.43
N ALA A 107 -6.83 -8.30 -4.39
CA ALA A 107 -7.33 -9.66 -4.24
C ALA A 107 -8.86 -9.74 -4.18
N HIS A 108 -9.55 -8.73 -3.64
CA HIS A 108 -11.01 -8.64 -3.59
C HIS A 108 -11.59 -8.18 -4.93
N GLU A 109 -11.04 -7.11 -5.51
CA GLU A 109 -11.39 -6.56 -6.82
C GLU A 109 -11.36 -7.64 -7.91
N LEU A 110 -10.23 -8.36 -8.04
CA LEU A 110 -10.06 -9.43 -9.01
C LEU A 110 -11.00 -10.61 -8.77
N GLN A 111 -11.46 -10.80 -7.54
CA GLN A 111 -12.44 -11.83 -7.23
C GLN A 111 -13.86 -11.39 -7.61
N ASP A 112 -14.22 -10.12 -7.41
CA ASP A 112 -15.51 -9.56 -7.82
C ASP A 112 -15.64 -9.56 -9.36
N ARG A 113 -14.62 -9.07 -10.08
CA ARG A 113 -14.59 -9.09 -11.56
C ARG A 113 -14.77 -10.48 -12.14
N ARG A 114 -14.17 -11.51 -11.53
CA ARG A 114 -14.34 -12.91 -11.94
C ARG A 114 -15.76 -13.44 -11.71
N ARG A 115 -16.44 -12.99 -10.65
CA ARG A 115 -17.82 -13.41 -10.35
C ARG A 115 -18.85 -12.63 -11.17
N HIS A 116 -18.49 -11.43 -11.62
CA HIS A 116 -19.37 -10.52 -12.33
C HIS A 116 -18.69 -9.99 -13.60
N PRO A 117 -18.49 -10.85 -14.63
CA PRO A 117 -17.95 -10.39 -15.91
C PRO A 117 -18.86 -9.32 -16.53
N GLY A 118 -18.29 -8.22 -17.03
CA GLY A 118 -19.03 -7.11 -17.66
C GLY A 118 -19.74 -6.15 -16.69
N GLY A 119 -19.49 -6.24 -15.38
CA GLY A 119 -20.05 -5.33 -14.38
C GLY A 119 -19.28 -4.02 -14.22
N ASP A 120 -19.29 -3.15 -15.24
CA ASP A 120 -18.48 -1.91 -15.26
C ASP A 120 -18.87 -0.84 -14.23
N ASP A 121 -20.11 -0.92 -13.74
CA ASP A 121 -20.67 -0.01 -12.72
C ASP A 121 -20.30 -0.40 -11.27
N ARG A 122 -19.59 -1.52 -11.07
CA ARG A 122 -19.21 -1.97 -9.73
C ARG A 122 -17.95 -1.24 -9.24
N ILE A 123 -17.95 -0.94 -7.95
CA ILE A 123 -16.80 -0.40 -7.20
C ILE A 123 -16.57 -1.31 -5.99
N PRO A 124 -15.94 -2.49 -6.16
CA PRO A 124 -15.78 -3.48 -5.10
C PRO A 124 -14.94 -2.96 -3.93
N VAL A 125 -13.96 -2.12 -4.22
CA VAL A 125 -13.00 -1.57 -3.26
C VAL A 125 -13.03 -0.05 -3.26
N VAL A 126 -13.06 0.54 -2.07
CA VAL A 126 -12.76 1.95 -1.84
C VAL A 126 -11.49 2.06 -1.02
N TYR A 127 -10.57 2.93 -1.44
CA TYR A 127 -9.32 3.20 -0.72
C TYR A 127 -9.24 4.68 -0.35
N ILE A 128 -9.12 4.97 0.94
CA ILE A 128 -8.91 6.34 1.43
C ILE A 128 -7.70 6.39 2.36
N THR A 129 -7.13 7.59 2.48
CA THR A 129 -6.06 7.88 3.44
C THR A 129 -6.57 8.95 4.39
N VAL A 130 -6.44 8.72 5.70
CA VAL A 130 -6.90 9.69 6.69
C VAL A 130 -5.93 10.87 6.72
N PRO A 131 -6.40 12.11 6.50
CA PRO A 131 -5.53 13.27 6.53
C PRO A 131 -5.09 13.60 7.96
N PRO A 132 -3.95 14.31 8.15
CA PRO A 132 -3.52 14.79 9.46
C PRO A 132 -4.60 15.63 10.14
N ALA A 133 -4.76 15.47 11.46
CA ALA A 133 -5.79 16.16 12.24
C ALA A 133 -7.21 16.03 11.65
N ALA A 134 -7.55 14.80 11.23
CA ALA A 134 -8.80 14.52 10.52
C ALA A 134 -10.03 15.00 11.29
N THR A 135 -10.91 15.68 10.56
CA THR A 135 -12.27 16.02 11.01
C THR A 135 -13.30 15.13 10.32
N PRO A 136 -14.52 15.00 10.87
CA PRO A 136 -15.64 14.29 10.23
C PRO A 136 -15.83 14.64 8.74
N ARG A 137 -15.80 15.94 8.43
CA ARG A 137 -15.98 16.45 7.07
C ARG A 137 -14.84 15.99 6.15
N MET A 138 -13.61 16.01 6.64
CA MET A 138 -12.45 15.58 5.85
C MET A 138 -12.55 14.10 5.49
N ILE A 139 -12.97 13.25 6.43
CA ILE A 139 -13.18 11.82 6.16
C ILE A 139 -14.26 11.62 5.09
N ALA A 140 -15.43 12.26 5.24
CA ALA A 140 -16.49 12.18 4.24
C ALA A 140 -16.05 12.71 2.86
N ALA A 141 -15.23 13.76 2.84
CA ALA A 141 -14.66 14.31 1.62
C ALA A 141 -13.68 13.35 0.93
N GLU A 142 -12.88 12.57 1.67
CA GLU A 142 -12.00 11.56 1.09
C GLU A 142 -12.78 10.42 0.41
N PHE A 143 -13.87 9.95 1.03
CA PHE A 143 -14.77 9.00 0.38
C PHE A 143 -15.39 9.58 -0.90
N ALA A 144 -15.91 10.81 -0.82
CA ALA A 144 -16.52 11.47 -1.97
C ALA A 144 -15.52 11.67 -3.11
N ARG A 145 -14.29 12.11 -2.79
CA ARG A 145 -13.19 12.26 -3.74
C ARG A 145 -12.82 10.93 -4.39
N PHE A 146 -12.75 9.84 -3.63
CA PHE A 146 -12.52 8.51 -4.19
C PHE A 146 -13.59 8.17 -5.24
N LEU A 147 -14.85 8.39 -4.90
CA LEU A 147 -16.01 8.06 -5.73
C LEU A 147 -16.24 9.05 -6.89
N GLY A 148 -15.46 10.13 -7.00
CA GLY A 148 -15.66 11.19 -8.00
C GLY A 148 -16.89 12.07 -7.75
N LEU A 149 -17.37 12.13 -6.51
CA LEU A 149 -18.50 12.97 -6.12
C LEU A 149 -18.05 14.43 -5.93
N PRO A 150 -18.86 15.42 -6.36
CA PRO A 150 -18.54 16.83 -6.17
C PRO A 150 -18.58 17.20 -4.68
N VAL A 151 -17.49 17.78 -4.16
CA VAL A 151 -17.40 18.29 -2.79
C VAL A 151 -17.47 19.82 -2.81
N LEU A 152 -18.67 20.38 -2.65
CA LEU A 152 -18.84 21.83 -2.60
C LEU A 152 -18.51 22.36 -1.20
N ARG A 153 -18.03 23.60 -1.10
CA ARG A 153 -17.76 24.26 0.19
C ARG A 153 -19.02 24.36 1.05
N SER A 154 -20.19 24.53 0.43
CA SER A 154 -21.49 24.61 1.09
C SER A 154 -22.13 23.25 1.41
N SER A 155 -21.61 22.13 0.89
CA SER A 155 -22.22 20.81 1.11
C SER A 155 -22.26 20.49 2.60
N ASN A 156 -23.43 20.13 3.12
CA ASN A 156 -23.55 19.63 4.49
C ASN A 156 -22.88 18.25 4.60
N ILE A 157 -22.31 17.94 5.77
CA ILE A 157 -21.71 16.62 6.03
C ILE A 157 -22.74 15.49 5.88
N THR A 158 -24.00 15.74 6.27
CA THR A 158 -25.09 14.77 6.14
C THR A 158 -25.33 14.41 4.67
N ASP A 159 -25.50 15.41 3.81
CA ASP A 159 -25.74 15.19 2.37
C ASP A 159 -24.58 14.45 1.71
N LEU A 160 -23.35 14.82 2.09
CA LEU A 160 -22.14 14.16 1.61
C LEU A 160 -22.09 12.69 2.03
N THR A 161 -22.45 12.43 3.29
CA THR A 161 -22.49 11.07 3.86
C THR A 161 -23.56 10.22 3.19
N GLU A 162 -24.77 10.75 2.97
CA GLU A 162 -25.85 10.08 2.24
C GLU A 162 -25.43 9.75 0.80
N ALA A 163 -24.79 10.69 0.11
CA ALA A 163 -24.31 10.47 -1.25
C ALA A 163 -23.26 9.35 -1.31
N VAL A 164 -22.28 9.36 -0.39
CA VAL A 164 -21.26 8.31 -0.29
C VAL A 164 -21.90 6.95 -0.01
N VAL A 165 -22.77 6.85 0.99
CA VAL A 165 -23.47 5.59 1.34
C VAL A 165 -24.30 5.09 0.16
N GLY A 166 -25.03 5.99 -0.51
CA GLY A 166 -25.86 5.66 -1.67
C GLY A 166 -25.03 5.08 -2.83
N VAL A 167 -23.91 5.72 -3.17
CA VAL A 167 -23.01 5.23 -4.24
C VAL A 167 -22.36 3.91 -3.85
N CYS A 168 -21.79 3.78 -2.65
CA CYS A 168 -21.17 2.52 -2.21
C CYS A 168 -22.17 1.35 -2.21
N THR A 169 -23.42 1.62 -1.83
CA THR A 169 -24.48 0.60 -1.85
C THR A 169 -24.87 0.22 -3.28
N LYS A 170 -25.10 1.21 -4.16
CA LYS A 170 -25.46 0.97 -5.57
C LYS A 170 -24.35 0.27 -6.34
N ALA A 171 -23.10 0.68 -6.13
CA ALA A 171 -21.90 0.15 -6.78
C ALA A 171 -21.40 -1.17 -6.16
N ARG A 172 -22.13 -1.74 -5.19
CA ARG A 172 -21.81 -3.03 -4.55
C ARG A 172 -20.41 -3.07 -3.92
N THR A 173 -20.02 -1.98 -3.26
CA THR A 173 -18.76 -1.93 -2.49
C THR A 173 -18.78 -2.97 -1.38
N GLY A 174 -17.79 -3.87 -1.38
CA GLY A 174 -17.66 -4.96 -0.41
C GLY A 174 -16.48 -4.79 0.56
N LEU A 175 -15.54 -3.88 0.25
CA LEU A 175 -14.34 -3.64 1.03
C LEU A 175 -13.99 -2.15 1.03
N ILE A 176 -13.75 -1.60 2.23
CA ILE A 176 -13.26 -0.24 2.44
C ILE A 176 -11.90 -0.33 3.13
N LEU A 177 -10.88 0.25 2.49
CA LEU A 177 -9.52 0.34 2.98
C LEU A 177 -9.27 1.76 3.50
N VAL A 178 -8.88 1.89 4.77
CA VAL A 178 -8.57 3.18 5.39
C VAL A 178 -7.13 3.15 5.88
N ASP A 179 -6.25 3.85 5.19
CA ASP A 179 -4.84 3.97 5.56
C ASP A 179 -4.59 5.18 6.48
N GLU A 180 -3.48 5.17 7.18
CA GLU A 180 -3.03 6.24 8.09
C GLU A 180 -4.03 6.56 9.23
N ILE A 181 -4.76 5.54 9.75
CA ILE A 181 -5.80 5.72 10.78
C ILE A 181 -5.28 6.37 12.08
N HIS A 182 -3.97 6.26 12.34
CA HIS A 182 -3.30 6.89 13.47
C HIS A 182 -3.30 8.43 13.42
N ASN A 183 -3.66 9.03 12.29
CA ASN A 183 -3.92 10.48 12.19
C ASN A 183 -5.18 10.93 12.96
N ILE A 184 -6.02 9.98 13.41
CA ILE A 184 -7.15 10.25 14.30
C ILE A 184 -6.69 10.18 15.76
N SER A 185 -6.72 11.31 16.47
CA SER A 185 -6.48 11.34 17.91
C SER A 185 -7.80 11.36 18.68
N LEU A 186 -8.13 10.24 19.35
CA LEU A 186 -9.33 10.15 20.20
C LEU A 186 -9.28 11.05 21.45
N MET A 187 -8.11 11.59 21.78
CA MET A 187 -7.94 12.55 22.88
C MET A 187 -8.51 13.93 22.54
N THR A 188 -8.70 14.22 21.24
CA THR A 188 -9.26 15.48 20.77
C THR A 188 -10.74 15.30 20.44
N ARG A 189 -11.54 16.35 20.64
CA ARG A 189 -12.95 16.35 20.24
C ARG A 189 -13.12 16.02 18.74
N HIS A 190 -12.31 16.63 17.89
CA HIS A 190 -12.41 16.42 16.44
C HIS A 190 -12.02 15.00 16.02
N GLY A 191 -10.99 14.39 16.62
CA GLY A 191 -10.64 13.01 16.34
C GLY A 191 -11.67 12.01 16.88
N ALA A 192 -12.26 12.28 18.05
CA ALA A 192 -13.42 11.53 18.54
C ALA A 192 -14.60 11.56 17.54
N GLU A 193 -14.98 12.74 17.06
CA GLU A 193 -16.04 12.90 16.06
C GLU A 193 -15.69 12.23 14.71
N ALA A 194 -14.41 12.27 14.32
CA ALA A 194 -13.91 11.62 13.10
C ALA A 194 -13.99 10.08 13.20
N SER A 195 -13.66 9.51 14.36
CA SER A 195 -13.85 8.08 14.63
C SER A 195 -15.32 7.68 14.62
N ASP A 196 -16.20 8.50 15.22
CA ASP A 196 -17.65 8.30 15.19
C ASP A 196 -18.18 8.31 13.74
N THR A 197 -17.60 9.14 12.87
CA THR A 197 -17.93 9.18 11.43
C THR A 197 -17.54 7.88 10.70
N LEU A 198 -16.37 7.31 10.97
CA LEU A 198 -15.97 6.02 10.40
C LEU A 198 -16.85 4.88 10.89
N LYS A 199 -17.21 4.89 12.19
CA LYS A 199 -18.17 3.94 12.75
C LYS A 199 -19.52 4.05 12.04
N TYR A 200 -20.02 5.27 11.85
CA TYR A 200 -21.27 5.53 11.13
C TYR A 200 -21.25 4.96 9.70
N PHE A 201 -20.17 5.19 8.95
CA PHE A 201 -19.99 4.57 7.63
C PHE A 201 -19.95 3.04 7.70
N SER A 202 -19.30 2.45 8.71
CA SER A 202 -19.21 0.99 8.86
C SER A 202 -20.53 0.28 9.16
N GLU A 203 -21.47 1.01 9.79
CA GLU A 203 -22.80 0.50 10.10
C GLU A 203 -23.74 0.60 8.90
N ARG A 204 -23.59 1.63 8.06
CA ARG A 204 -24.47 1.91 6.93
C ARG A 204 -24.01 1.34 5.60
N ILE A 205 -22.71 1.22 5.37
CA ILE A 205 -22.17 0.62 4.15
C ILE A 205 -22.06 -0.90 4.36
N PRO A 206 -22.63 -1.74 3.47
CA PRO A 206 -22.55 -3.19 3.57
C PRO A 206 -21.18 -3.73 3.13
N ALA A 207 -20.10 -3.18 3.69
CA ALA A 207 -18.72 -3.50 3.37
C ALA A 207 -17.93 -3.93 4.61
N THR A 208 -16.85 -4.66 4.38
CA THR A 208 -15.83 -4.93 5.40
C THR A 208 -14.85 -3.76 5.46
N PHE A 209 -14.52 -3.29 6.65
CA PHE A 209 -13.55 -2.21 6.84
C PHE A 209 -12.20 -2.79 7.24
N ALA A 210 -11.14 -2.35 6.57
CA ALA A 210 -9.75 -2.70 6.88
C ALA A 210 -8.95 -1.42 7.12
N TYR A 211 -8.34 -1.32 8.30
CA TYR A 211 -7.59 -0.15 8.74
C TYR A 211 -6.10 -0.43 8.75
N ALA A 212 -5.28 0.57 8.42
CA ALA A 212 -3.84 0.52 8.61
C ALA A 212 -3.32 1.78 9.28
N GLY A 213 -2.29 1.63 10.11
CA GLY A 213 -1.69 2.73 10.84
C GLY A 213 -0.54 2.27 11.72
N ILE A 214 0.15 3.24 12.31
CA ILE A 214 1.30 3.01 13.17
C ILE A 214 0.82 2.91 14.62
N ASP A 215 1.41 1.98 15.36
CA ASP A 215 1.25 1.80 16.81
C ASP A 215 -0.20 1.90 17.29
N ILE A 216 -1.11 1.21 16.59
CA ILE A 216 -2.54 1.29 16.90
C ILE A 216 -2.87 0.60 18.22
N GLU A 217 -2.14 -0.47 18.56
CA GLU A 217 -2.35 -1.29 19.77
C GLU A 217 -1.96 -0.56 21.05
N ASP A 218 -0.87 0.22 21.02
CA ASP A 218 -0.37 1.01 22.16
C ASP A 218 -0.78 2.51 22.09
N GLY A 219 -1.44 2.90 21.00
CA GLY A 219 -1.74 4.30 20.69
C GLY A 219 -3.09 4.79 21.20
N SER A 220 -3.32 6.10 21.09
CA SER A 220 -4.56 6.76 21.56
C SER A 220 -5.84 6.29 20.85
N LEU A 221 -5.72 5.56 19.74
CA LEU A 221 -6.86 5.10 18.94
C LEU A 221 -7.58 3.90 19.56
N LEU A 222 -6.88 3.05 20.32
CA LEU A 222 -7.47 1.92 21.03
C LEU A 222 -7.53 2.11 22.55
N SER A 223 -7.12 3.26 23.07
CA SER A 223 -7.24 3.59 24.48
C SER A 223 -8.63 4.07 24.87
N GLY A 224 -9.10 3.64 26.05
CA GLY A 224 -10.38 4.06 26.65
C GLY A 224 -11.61 3.36 26.07
N THR A 225 -12.78 3.66 26.63
CA THR A 225 -14.04 2.93 26.31
C THR A 225 -14.45 2.96 24.84
N ARG A 226 -14.09 4.01 24.11
CA ARG A 226 -14.31 4.09 22.65
C ARG A 226 -13.30 3.25 21.86
N GLY A 227 -12.04 3.24 22.29
CA GLY A 227 -10.99 2.39 21.74
C GLY A 227 -11.30 0.90 21.91
N ASP A 228 -11.79 0.50 23.09
CA ASP A 228 -12.19 -0.89 23.38
C ASP A 228 -13.30 -1.39 22.46
N GLN A 229 -14.25 -0.53 22.10
CA GLN A 229 -15.32 -0.88 21.16
C GLN A 229 -14.80 -1.12 19.73
N ILE A 230 -13.78 -0.36 19.32
CA ILE A 230 -13.11 -0.56 18.04
C ILE A 230 -12.28 -1.84 18.10
N ALA A 231 -11.45 -2.01 19.14
CA ALA A 231 -10.63 -3.20 19.34
C ALA A 231 -11.46 -4.50 19.32
N ALA A 232 -12.63 -4.51 19.97
CA ALA A 232 -13.50 -5.69 20.03
C ALA A 232 -14.03 -6.17 18.66
N ARG A 233 -14.13 -5.26 17.68
CA ARG A 233 -14.67 -5.57 16.33
C ARG A 233 -13.59 -5.91 15.32
N PHE A 234 -12.34 -5.56 15.58
CA PHE A 234 -11.26 -5.65 14.61
C PHE A 234 -10.31 -6.81 14.92
N THR A 235 -9.96 -7.57 13.89
CA THR A 235 -8.92 -8.60 14.00
C THR A 235 -7.56 -7.94 13.77
N PRO A 236 -6.66 -7.92 14.77
CA PRO A 236 -5.35 -7.30 14.61
C PRO A 236 -4.44 -8.16 13.74
N MET A 237 -3.66 -7.51 12.88
CA MET A 237 -2.58 -8.06 12.08
C MET A 237 -1.36 -7.17 12.25
N ALA A 238 -0.38 -7.66 12.99
CA ALA A 238 0.85 -6.92 13.22
C ALA A 238 1.82 -7.09 12.03
N THR A 239 2.48 -6.00 11.69
CA THR A 239 3.54 -5.92 10.70
C THR A 239 4.83 -5.55 11.42
N HIS A 240 5.91 -6.26 11.10
CA HIS A 240 7.18 -6.11 11.79
C HIS A 240 8.32 -6.00 10.79
N PRO A 241 9.48 -5.44 11.19
CA PRO A 241 10.70 -5.60 10.43
C PRO A 241 10.97 -7.10 10.22
N PHE A 242 11.41 -7.47 9.01
CA PHE A 242 11.73 -8.85 8.70
C PHE A 242 12.95 -9.29 9.53
N PRO A 243 12.85 -10.38 10.30
CA PRO A 243 14.04 -10.96 10.93
C PRO A 243 14.99 -11.49 9.87
N TYR A 244 16.29 -11.58 10.19
CA TYR A 244 17.26 -12.15 9.27
C TYR A 244 17.11 -13.68 9.23
N ASN A 245 16.26 -14.16 8.31
CA ASN A 245 15.95 -15.57 8.12
C ASN A 245 15.77 -15.90 6.62
N THR A 246 15.24 -17.08 6.33
CA THR A 246 14.96 -17.53 4.95
C THR A 246 13.93 -16.65 4.23
N GLU A 247 12.98 -16.07 4.97
CA GLU A 247 11.99 -15.15 4.40
C GLU A 247 12.64 -13.85 3.94
N TRP A 248 13.56 -13.27 4.74
CA TRP A 248 14.33 -12.11 4.32
C TRP A 248 15.12 -12.39 3.04
N LYS A 249 15.83 -13.52 2.98
CA LYS A 249 16.61 -13.91 1.80
C LYS A 249 15.71 -14.09 0.57
N ALA A 250 14.52 -14.68 0.74
CA ALA A 250 13.54 -14.82 -0.32
C ALA A 250 12.99 -13.46 -0.80
N LEU A 251 12.73 -12.53 0.12
CA LEU A 251 12.32 -11.16 -0.20
C LEU A 251 13.37 -10.44 -1.05
N VAL A 252 14.64 -10.51 -0.67
CA VAL A 252 15.76 -9.95 -1.45
C VAL A 252 15.85 -10.61 -2.82
N ALA A 253 15.73 -11.94 -2.90
CA ALA A 253 15.75 -12.66 -4.17
C ALA A 253 14.61 -12.25 -5.11
N GLN A 254 13.41 -12.04 -4.58
CA GLN A 254 12.25 -11.62 -5.35
C GLN A 254 12.40 -10.18 -5.86
N MET A 255 12.97 -9.27 -5.06
CA MET A 255 13.28 -7.92 -5.54
C MET A 255 14.37 -7.94 -6.61
N GLU A 256 15.39 -8.79 -6.46
CA GLU A 256 16.48 -8.95 -7.44
C GLU A 256 15.97 -9.51 -8.77
N ALA A 257 15.08 -10.51 -8.74
CA ALA A 257 14.53 -11.16 -9.93
C ALA A 257 13.73 -10.21 -10.84
N ASN A 258 13.26 -9.11 -10.30
CA ASN A 258 12.49 -8.11 -11.06
C ASN A 258 13.36 -6.96 -11.60
N LEU A 259 14.68 -7.01 -11.40
CA LEU A 259 15.58 -5.99 -11.90
C LEU A 259 15.75 -6.13 -13.40
N VAL A 260 15.45 -5.06 -14.14
CA VAL A 260 15.80 -4.95 -15.55
C VAL A 260 17.09 -4.14 -15.68
N LEU A 261 18.21 -4.83 -15.53
CA LEU A 261 19.58 -4.30 -15.58
C LEU A 261 20.46 -5.28 -16.37
N HIS A 262 21.03 -4.84 -17.49
CA HIS A 262 21.65 -5.75 -18.46
C HIS A 262 22.92 -6.44 -17.94
N GLU A 263 23.70 -5.75 -17.11
CA GLU A 263 24.96 -6.25 -16.56
C GLU A 263 24.79 -6.85 -15.16
N HIS A 264 23.56 -6.89 -14.64
CA HIS A 264 23.29 -7.41 -13.31
C HIS A 264 23.25 -8.94 -13.31
N ARG A 265 24.04 -9.55 -12.43
CA ARG A 265 24.09 -11.00 -12.29
C ARG A 265 23.12 -11.45 -11.20
N PRO A 266 22.16 -12.35 -11.50
CA PRO A 266 21.29 -12.91 -10.48
C PRO A 266 22.08 -13.54 -9.33
N GLY A 267 21.63 -13.31 -8.10
CA GLY A 267 22.27 -13.79 -6.89
C GLY A 267 23.27 -12.80 -6.27
N THR A 268 23.50 -11.64 -6.90
CA THR A 268 24.34 -10.58 -6.35
C THR A 268 23.73 -9.98 -5.09
N LEU A 269 22.44 -9.63 -5.09
CA LEU A 269 21.78 -9.05 -3.92
C LEU A 269 21.56 -10.09 -2.82
N THR A 270 21.19 -11.32 -3.16
CA THR A 270 21.06 -12.39 -2.16
C THR A 270 22.38 -12.76 -1.48
N ARG A 271 23.54 -12.55 -2.13
CA ARG A 271 24.85 -12.65 -1.47
C ARG A 271 25.16 -11.48 -0.54
N LEU A 272 24.49 -10.35 -0.72
CA LEU A 272 24.58 -9.16 0.12
C LEU A 272 23.41 -9.07 1.12
N ASP A 273 22.60 -10.12 1.26
CA ASP A 273 21.37 -10.13 2.05
C ASP A 273 21.58 -9.67 3.50
N ARG A 274 22.66 -10.11 4.17
CA ARG A 274 23.00 -9.69 5.53
C ARG A 274 23.39 -8.22 5.61
N PHE A 275 24.15 -7.73 4.63
CA PHE A 275 24.54 -6.33 4.55
C PHE A 275 23.30 -5.44 4.35
N ILE A 276 22.42 -5.82 3.43
CA ILE A 276 21.17 -5.12 3.16
C ILE A 276 20.25 -5.17 4.39
N HIS A 277 20.17 -6.31 5.09
CA HIS A 277 19.37 -6.46 6.31
C HIS A 277 19.84 -5.48 7.39
N THR A 278 21.14 -5.46 7.66
CA THR A 278 21.75 -4.58 8.67
C THR A 278 21.48 -3.12 8.35
N ARG A 279 21.60 -2.74 7.07
CA ARG A 279 21.44 -1.35 6.63
C ARG A 279 19.98 -0.89 6.61
N THR A 280 19.04 -1.77 6.27
CA THR A 280 17.62 -1.45 6.19
C THR A 280 16.88 -1.71 7.51
N GLY A 281 17.53 -2.37 8.47
CA GLY A 281 16.90 -2.82 9.71
C GLY A 281 15.77 -3.82 9.50
N GLY A 282 15.76 -4.55 8.37
CA GLY A 282 14.69 -5.45 7.96
C GLY A 282 13.41 -4.76 7.48
N MET A 283 13.43 -3.44 7.27
CA MET A 283 12.25 -2.68 6.85
C MET A 283 12.03 -2.82 5.34
N ILE A 284 10.90 -3.41 4.93
CA ILE A 284 10.60 -3.61 3.51
C ILE A 284 10.49 -2.31 2.72
N GLY A 285 9.96 -1.24 3.33
CA GLY A 285 9.87 0.07 2.68
C GLY A 285 11.26 0.65 2.39
N THR A 286 12.16 0.60 3.39
CA THR A 286 13.54 1.06 3.26
C THR A 286 14.34 0.19 2.29
N LEU A 287 14.14 -1.14 2.32
CA LEU A 287 14.71 -2.07 1.33
C LEU A 287 14.27 -1.72 -0.09
N SER A 288 12.97 -1.54 -0.30
CA SER A 288 12.43 -1.21 -1.62
C SER A 288 12.98 0.12 -2.13
N HIS A 289 13.06 1.14 -1.28
CA HIS A 289 13.67 2.42 -1.62
C HIS A 289 15.14 2.24 -2.04
N GLN A 290 15.91 1.45 -1.29
CA GLN A 290 17.32 1.20 -1.57
C GLN A 290 17.53 0.51 -2.92
N VAL A 291 16.81 -0.59 -3.17
CA VAL A 291 16.99 -1.38 -4.40
C VAL A 291 16.56 -0.58 -5.62
N ARG A 292 15.44 0.14 -5.53
CA ARG A 292 14.92 0.98 -6.62
C ARG A 292 15.84 2.16 -6.92
N GLY A 293 16.28 2.88 -5.90
CA GLY A 293 17.25 3.98 -6.06
C GLY A 293 18.53 3.49 -6.73
N ALA A 294 19.07 2.35 -6.26
CA ALA A 294 20.29 1.79 -6.83
C ALA A 294 20.11 1.30 -8.27
N ALA A 295 18.92 0.82 -8.64
CA ALA A 295 18.61 0.44 -10.01
C ALA A 295 18.51 1.66 -10.94
N VAL A 296 17.86 2.73 -10.48
CA VAL A 296 17.77 4.01 -11.21
C VAL A 296 19.16 4.60 -11.41
N ASP A 297 19.98 4.69 -10.35
CA ASP A 297 21.36 5.17 -10.44
C ASP A 297 22.22 4.29 -11.36
N ALA A 298 21.96 2.97 -11.40
CA ALA A 298 22.69 2.06 -12.27
C ALA A 298 22.39 2.30 -13.77
N ILE A 299 21.15 2.64 -14.12
CA ILE A 299 20.75 3.00 -15.49
C ILE A 299 21.32 4.38 -15.84
N LEU A 300 21.05 5.40 -15.03
CA LEU A 300 21.52 6.77 -15.28
C LEU A 300 23.05 6.86 -15.34
N GLY A 301 23.74 6.12 -14.46
CA GLY A 301 25.19 6.02 -14.43
C GLY A 301 25.79 5.03 -15.43
N ARG A 302 24.97 4.35 -16.25
CA ARG A 302 25.36 3.32 -17.23
C ARG A 302 26.20 2.17 -16.67
N THR A 303 26.17 1.95 -15.36
CA THR A 303 26.86 0.82 -14.73
C THR A 303 26.10 -0.49 -14.91
N GLU A 304 24.78 -0.40 -15.14
CA GLU A 304 23.89 -1.50 -15.51
C GLU A 304 23.88 -2.66 -14.50
N LYS A 305 24.32 -2.42 -13.26
CA LYS A 305 24.35 -3.41 -12.19
C LYS A 305 24.35 -2.76 -10.81
N ILE A 306 23.64 -3.39 -9.88
CA ILE A 306 23.71 -3.04 -8.46
C ILE A 306 24.88 -3.78 -7.81
N ASN A 307 25.69 -3.03 -7.06
CA ASN A 307 26.75 -3.56 -6.20
C ASN A 307 26.67 -2.89 -4.81
N LYS A 308 27.55 -3.29 -3.89
CA LYS A 308 27.58 -2.73 -2.53
C LYS A 308 27.78 -1.21 -2.50
N ALA A 309 28.60 -0.65 -3.39
CA ALA A 309 28.82 0.79 -3.49
C ALA A 309 27.58 1.53 -4.00
N GLY A 310 26.89 1.00 -5.02
CA GLY A 310 25.61 1.54 -5.50
C GLY A 310 24.53 1.54 -4.40
N LEU A 311 24.42 0.46 -3.63
CA LEU A 311 23.52 0.40 -2.47
C LEU A 311 23.88 1.41 -1.37
N LEU A 312 25.17 1.76 -1.23
CA LEU A 312 25.66 2.73 -0.25
C LEU A 312 25.38 4.18 -0.68
N ALA A 313 25.42 4.45 -1.98
CA ALA A 313 25.19 5.76 -2.57
C ALA A 313 23.72 6.22 -2.42
N VAL A 314 22.77 5.29 -2.37
CA VAL A 314 21.36 5.63 -2.10
C VAL A 314 21.20 6.09 -0.66
N ASP A 315 20.80 7.35 -0.51
CA ASP A 315 20.42 7.93 0.77
C ASP A 315 19.16 7.28 1.31
N LEU A 316 19.25 6.69 2.50
CA LEU A 316 18.09 6.10 3.18
C LEU A 316 17.42 7.10 4.12
N ASP A 317 16.16 6.80 4.46
CA ASP A 317 15.32 7.62 5.32
C ASP A 317 15.98 7.98 6.67
N ILE A 318 15.56 9.09 7.28
CA ILE A 318 16.12 9.57 8.58
C ILE A 318 15.95 8.50 9.68
N ALA A 319 14.90 7.69 9.61
CA ALA A 319 14.63 6.63 10.59
C ALA A 319 15.70 5.52 10.56
N SER A 320 16.21 5.16 9.38
CA SER A 320 17.31 4.21 9.20
C SER A 320 18.64 4.77 9.71
N ARG A 321 18.86 6.09 9.62
CA ARG A 321 20.06 6.76 10.17
C ARG A 321 20.07 6.75 11.70
N ARG A 322 18.90 6.85 12.36
CA ARG A 322 18.77 6.85 13.83
C ARG A 322 19.04 5.50 14.50
N LYS A 323 18.94 4.38 13.77
CA LYS A 323 19.22 3.03 14.29
C LYS A 323 20.69 2.61 14.23
N ARG A 324 21.61 3.46 13.77
CA ARG A 324 23.04 3.22 13.99
C ARG A 324 23.33 3.37 15.49
N PRO A 325 23.73 2.31 16.23
CA PRO A 325 24.60 2.58 17.36
C PRO A 325 25.87 3.22 16.80
N ASP A 326 26.36 4.26 17.46
CA ASP A 326 27.71 4.76 17.26
C ASP A 326 28.67 3.58 17.48
N VAL A 327 29.08 2.93 16.39
CA VAL A 327 30.21 2.01 16.35
C VAL A 327 31.27 2.72 15.51
N ASP A 328 31.74 3.83 16.05
CA ASP A 328 33.02 4.48 15.76
C ASP A 328 33.34 5.38 16.95
N ARG A 329 33.74 4.75 18.06
CA ARG A 329 34.65 5.28 19.07
C ARG A 329 35.51 4.15 19.60
#